data_AF-A0A9D3XYU8-F1
#
_entry.id   AF-A0A9D3XYU8-F1
#
_cell.length_a   1.000
_cell.length_b   1.000
_cell.length_c   1.000
_cell.angle_alpha   90.00
_cell.angle_beta   90.00
_cell.angle_gamma   90.00
#
_symmetry.space_group_name_H-M   'P 1'
#
loop_
_entity.id
_entity.type
_entity.pdbx_description
1 polymer ?
#
loop_
_entity_poly.entity_id
_entity_poly.type
_entity_poly.pdbx_seq_one_letter_code
_entity_poly.pdbx_strand_id
1 'polypeptide(L)'
;MLQKPYTRPEQSASIDLKSFGYQLNRLGSQVTAFVNGSDYAMSKEGRDVCKKMVSCIQKASSYQREASEHLINDQERFFEDEWSKRERALKEQHELETDRIISQLLFEKEQALNSLRTKLQEEKEEAIRGLKTCTICYDEEKNSTLTRCGHTFCENCCLMMFDGDCAMCRADVTGWVRMLSRIRCFGFIYMLVCLL
;
A
#
# COMPACT_ATOMS: atom_id res chain seq x y z
N MET A 1 3.79 4.02 -13.83
CA MET A 1 4.42 3.21 -14.89
C MET A 1 4.03 1.76 -14.66
N LEU A 2 3.24 1.16 -15.54
CA LEU A 2 2.89 -0.26 -15.45
C LEU A 2 4.11 -1.09 -15.85
N GLN A 3 4.75 -1.76 -14.89
CA GLN A 3 5.77 -2.76 -15.20
C GLN A 3 5.12 -3.83 -16.08
N LYS A 4 5.65 -4.04 -17.29
CA LYS A 4 5.19 -5.13 -18.15
C LYS A 4 5.40 -6.44 -17.38
N PRO A 5 4.42 -7.35 -17.38
CA PRO A 5 4.58 -8.65 -16.73
C PRO A 5 5.81 -9.36 -17.31
N TYR A 6 6.71 -9.79 -16.44
CA TYR A 6 7.94 -10.48 -16.85
C TYR A 6 7.55 -11.83 -17.46
N THR A 7 7.64 -11.93 -18.78
CA THR A 7 7.37 -13.16 -19.51
C THR A 7 8.52 -14.14 -19.33
N ARG A 8 8.21 -15.40 -19.04
CA ARG A 8 9.17 -16.51 -18.94
C ARG A 8 10.10 -16.47 -20.16
N PRO A 9 11.44 -16.47 -20.00
CA PRO A 9 12.35 -16.49 -21.14
C PRO A 9 12.01 -17.70 -22.02
N GLU A 10 11.72 -17.46 -23.29
CA GLU A 10 11.54 -18.53 -24.26
C GLU A 10 12.83 -19.34 -24.33
N GLN A 11 12.70 -20.66 -24.16
CA GLN A 11 13.81 -21.63 -24.11
C GLN A 11 14.52 -21.71 -25.47
N SER A 12 15.34 -20.72 -25.82
CA SER A 12 15.89 -20.59 -27.17
C SER A 12 17.20 -21.35 -27.42
N ALA A 13 17.57 -22.32 -26.58
CA ALA A 13 18.83 -23.05 -26.76
C ALA A 13 18.86 -24.45 -26.12
N SER A 14 17.76 -25.22 -26.13
CA SER A 14 17.86 -26.65 -25.87
C SER A 14 18.44 -27.32 -27.11
N ILE A 15 19.71 -27.74 -27.05
CA ILE A 15 20.28 -28.71 -27.98
C ILE A 15 19.27 -29.86 -28.11
N ASP A 16 18.89 -30.19 -29.34
CA ASP A 16 17.77 -31.10 -29.66
C ASP A 16 18.12 -32.58 -29.37
N LEU A 17 18.30 -32.88 -28.09
CA LEU A 17 18.47 -34.23 -27.55
C LEU A 17 17.29 -35.14 -27.94
N LYS A 18 16.11 -34.55 -28.17
CA LYS A 18 14.92 -35.26 -28.66
C LYS A 18 15.13 -35.76 -30.09
N SER A 19 15.71 -34.94 -30.98
CA SER A 19 16.07 -35.34 -32.34
C SER A 19 17.10 -36.47 -32.35
N PHE A 20 18.11 -36.44 -31.47
CA PHE A 20 19.10 -37.52 -31.41
C PHE A 20 18.47 -38.87 -30.98
N GLY A 21 17.61 -38.87 -29.95
CA GLY A 21 16.88 -40.07 -29.53
C GLY A 21 15.96 -40.63 -30.63
N TYR A 22 15.33 -39.74 -31.42
CA TYR A 22 14.54 -40.13 -32.58
C TYR A 22 15.38 -40.80 -33.67
N GLN A 23 16.58 -40.29 -33.95
CA GLN A 23 17.48 -40.88 -34.95
C GLN A 23 17.94 -42.29 -34.56
N LEU A 24 18.26 -42.54 -33.29
CA LEU A 24 18.62 -43.89 -32.82
C LEU A 24 17.46 -44.89 -32.90
N ASN A 25 16.25 -44.48 -32.54
CA ASN A 25 15.07 -45.34 -32.68
C ASN A 25 14.76 -45.68 -34.14
N ARG A 26 14.93 -44.69 -35.04
CA ARG A 26 14.80 -44.90 -36.48
C ARG A 26 15.86 -45.88 -36.99
N LEU A 27 17.11 -45.74 -36.58
CA LEU A 27 18.19 -46.66 -36.94
C LEU A 27 17.90 -48.08 -36.44
N GLY A 28 17.49 -48.24 -35.18
CA GLY A 28 17.12 -49.55 -34.62
C GLY A 28 15.97 -50.22 -35.39
N SER A 29 14.97 -49.45 -35.83
CA SER A 29 13.86 -49.94 -36.65
C SER A 29 14.32 -50.38 -38.04
N GLN A 30 15.22 -49.61 -38.68
CA GLN A 30 15.81 -49.95 -39.98
C GLN A 30 16.63 -51.24 -39.91
N VAL A 31 17.46 -51.40 -38.87
CA VAL A 31 18.26 -52.61 -38.67
C VAL A 31 17.35 -53.82 -38.41
N THR A 32 16.29 -53.66 -37.61
CA THR A 32 15.33 -54.74 -37.35
C THR A 32 14.61 -55.19 -38.63
N ALA A 33 14.15 -54.24 -39.45
CA ALA A 33 13.52 -54.52 -40.73
C ALA A 33 14.48 -55.25 -41.70
N PHE A 34 15.76 -54.84 -41.73
CA PHE A 34 16.78 -55.51 -42.53
C PHE A 34 17.03 -56.96 -42.10
N VAL A 35 17.13 -57.21 -40.78
CA VAL A 35 17.36 -58.56 -40.24
C VAL A 35 16.18 -59.48 -40.55
N ASN A 36 14.94 -58.98 -40.46
CA ASN A 36 13.75 -59.78 -40.76
C ASN A 36 13.54 -59.98 -42.27
N GLY A 37 14.00 -59.05 -43.11
CA GLY A 37 13.89 -59.16 -44.57
C GLY A 37 14.96 -60.04 -45.24
N SER A 38 16.02 -60.40 -44.52
CA SER A 38 17.18 -61.14 -45.04
C SER A 38 17.14 -62.65 -44.76
N ASP A 39 15.96 -63.20 -44.44
CA ASP A 39 15.75 -64.59 -43.97
C ASP A 39 16.29 -65.68 -44.90
N TYR A 40 16.47 -65.39 -46.20
CA TYR A 40 16.98 -66.33 -47.20
C TYR A 40 18.48 -66.17 -47.51
N ALA A 41 19.17 -65.14 -46.99
CA ALA A 41 20.54 -64.79 -47.40
C ALA A 41 21.59 -64.91 -46.27
N MET A 42 21.19 -65.09 -45.02
CA MET A 42 22.11 -65.11 -43.87
C MET A 42 22.21 -66.49 -43.21
N SER A 43 23.42 -66.85 -42.76
CA SER A 43 23.62 -68.02 -41.90
C SER A 43 22.94 -67.83 -40.55
N LYS A 44 22.70 -68.94 -39.84
CA LYS A 44 22.11 -68.92 -38.49
C LYS A 44 22.96 -68.07 -37.52
N GLU A 45 24.27 -68.23 -37.57
CA GLU A 45 25.23 -67.49 -36.76
C GLU A 45 25.16 -65.98 -37.05
N GLY A 46 25.02 -65.60 -38.32
CA GLY A 46 24.83 -64.20 -38.72
C GLY A 46 23.56 -63.59 -38.14
N ARG A 47 22.44 -64.34 -38.15
CA ARG A 47 21.18 -63.90 -37.54
C ARG A 47 21.31 -63.70 -36.03
N ASP A 48 21.98 -64.60 -35.33
CA ASP A 48 22.15 -64.51 -33.88
C ASP A 48 23.03 -63.31 -33.48
N VAL A 49 24.07 -62.99 -34.27
CA VAL A 49 24.87 -61.78 -34.10
C VAL A 49 24.03 -60.53 -34.32
N CYS A 50 23.23 -60.48 -35.39
CA CYS A 50 22.34 -59.35 -35.66
C CYS A 50 21.30 -59.14 -34.55
N LYS A 51 20.70 -60.22 -34.02
CA LYS A 51 19.77 -60.14 -32.87
C LYS A 51 20.44 -59.55 -31.63
N LYS A 52 21.67 -59.98 -31.32
CA LYS A 52 22.45 -59.41 -30.22
C LYS A 52 22.73 -57.92 -30.46
N MET A 53 23.09 -57.54 -31.68
CA MET A 53 23.35 -56.15 -32.04
C MET A 53 22.10 -55.27 -31.88
N VAL A 54 20.94 -55.72 -32.38
CA VAL A 54 19.65 -55.03 -32.19
C VAL A 54 19.32 -54.87 -30.71
N SER A 55 19.50 -55.94 -29.90
CA SER A 55 19.29 -55.86 -28.45
C SER A 55 20.23 -54.84 -27.77
N CYS A 56 21.49 -54.76 -28.18
CA CYS A 56 22.43 -53.77 -27.65
C CYS A 56 22.02 -52.34 -28.02
N ILE A 57 21.58 -52.10 -29.26
CA ILE A 57 21.10 -50.78 -29.73
C ILE A 57 19.86 -50.36 -28.93
N GLN A 58 18.91 -51.28 -28.72
CA GLN A 58 17.70 -51.00 -27.94
C GLN A 58 18.02 -50.65 -26.48
N LYS A 59 18.94 -51.38 -25.84
CA LYS A 59 19.41 -51.09 -24.47
C LYS A 59 20.15 -49.75 -24.40
N ALA A 60 21.05 -49.46 -25.35
CA ALA A 60 21.73 -48.16 -25.40
C ALA A 60 20.72 -47.00 -25.56
N SER A 61 19.70 -47.19 -26.40
CA SER A 61 18.63 -46.21 -26.59
C SER A 61 17.76 -46.02 -25.33
N SER A 62 17.47 -47.08 -24.56
CA SER A 62 16.76 -46.93 -23.27
C SER A 62 17.59 -46.16 -22.26
N TYR A 63 18.87 -46.50 -22.08
CA TYR A 63 19.75 -45.77 -21.16
C TYR A 63 19.91 -44.31 -21.55
N GLN A 64 20.03 -44.02 -22.84
CA GLN A 64 20.12 -42.63 -23.28
C GLN A 64 18.84 -41.85 -23.01
N ARG A 65 17.66 -42.46 -23.19
CA ARG A 65 16.38 -41.82 -22.88
C ARG A 65 16.27 -41.51 -21.40
N GLU A 66 16.56 -42.49 -20.54
CA GLU A 66 16.56 -42.32 -19.09
C GLU A 66 17.53 -41.22 -18.65
N ALA A 67 18.77 -41.22 -19.16
CA ALA A 67 19.76 -40.18 -18.86
C ALA A 67 19.30 -38.79 -19.33
N SER A 68 18.66 -38.70 -20.50
CA SER A 68 18.14 -37.44 -21.02
C SER A 68 16.94 -36.93 -20.20
N GLU A 69 16.06 -37.84 -19.78
CA GLU A 69 14.91 -37.53 -18.93
C GLU A 69 15.36 -37.02 -17.56
N HIS A 70 16.35 -37.66 -16.94
CA HIS A 70 16.95 -37.18 -15.69
C HIS A 70 17.53 -35.77 -15.84
N LEU A 71 18.28 -35.51 -16.92
CA LEU A 71 18.86 -34.19 -17.16
C LEU A 71 17.79 -33.11 -17.37
N ILE A 72 16.71 -33.43 -18.10
CA ILE A 72 15.57 -32.53 -18.30
C ILE A 72 14.90 -32.24 -16.95
N ASN A 73 14.60 -33.27 -16.17
CA ASN A 73 13.96 -33.12 -14.85
C ASN A 73 14.82 -32.31 -13.87
N ASP A 74 16.14 -32.49 -13.88
CA ASP A 74 17.06 -31.70 -13.06
C ASP A 74 17.10 -30.24 -13.49
N GLN A 75 17.12 -30.00 -14.81
CA GLN A 75 17.08 -28.66 -15.37
C GLN A 75 15.75 -27.95 -15.05
N GLU A 76 14.62 -28.65 -15.17
CA GLU A 76 13.30 -28.12 -14.81
C GLU A 76 13.21 -27.78 -13.32
N ARG A 77 13.66 -28.68 -12.43
CA ARG A 77 13.72 -28.42 -10.98
C ARG A 77 14.58 -27.21 -10.65
N PHE A 78 15.73 -27.06 -11.29
CA PHE A 78 16.59 -25.89 -11.11
C PHE A 78 15.88 -24.60 -11.51
N PHE A 79 15.20 -24.58 -12.66
CA PHE A 79 14.47 -23.41 -13.10
C PHE A 79 13.27 -23.07 -12.21
N GLU A 80 12.55 -24.07 -11.69
CA GLU A 80 11.45 -23.86 -10.76
C GLU A 80 11.91 -23.28 -9.43
N ASP A 81 13.02 -23.77 -8.87
CA ASP A 81 13.58 -23.23 -7.63
C ASP A 81 14.09 -21.79 -7.81
N GLU A 82 14.82 -21.52 -8.89
CA GLU A 82 15.28 -20.16 -9.22
C GLU A 82 14.12 -19.19 -9.47
N TRP A 83 13.07 -19.65 -10.17
CA TRP A 83 11.86 -18.86 -10.37
C TRP A 83 11.17 -18.56 -9.03
N SER A 84 10.99 -19.58 -8.19
CA SER A 84 10.39 -19.45 -6.86
C SER A 84 11.16 -18.48 -5.95
N LYS A 85 12.50 -18.52 -5.99
CA LYS A 85 13.35 -17.56 -5.27
C LYS A 85 13.14 -16.13 -5.77
N ARG A 86 13.15 -15.92 -7.09
CA ARG A 86 12.93 -14.59 -7.69
C ARG A 86 11.54 -14.05 -7.39
N GLU A 87 10.53 -14.89 -7.44
CA GLU A 87 9.15 -14.51 -7.12
C GLU A 87 9.02 -14.08 -5.65
N ARG A 88 9.63 -14.83 -4.73
CA ARG A 88 9.67 -14.44 -3.31
C ARG A 88 10.41 -13.13 -3.09
N ALA A 89 11.58 -12.95 -3.70
CA ALA A 89 12.36 -11.72 -3.58
C ALA A 89 11.61 -10.50 -4.14
N LEU A 90 10.88 -10.66 -5.25
CA LEU A 90 10.07 -9.60 -5.84
C LEU A 90 8.88 -9.24 -4.94
N LYS A 91 8.22 -10.24 -4.35
CA LYS A 91 7.13 -10.03 -3.37
C LYS A 91 7.63 -9.27 -2.15
N GLU A 92 8.75 -9.71 -1.57
CA GLU A 92 9.38 -9.05 -0.41
C GLU A 92 9.77 -7.60 -0.73
N GLN A 93 10.35 -7.35 -1.92
CA GLN A 93 10.67 -5.99 -2.36
C GLN A 93 9.41 -5.12 -2.50
N HIS A 94 8.34 -5.67 -3.06
CA HIS A 94 7.07 -4.96 -3.22
C HIS A 94 6.42 -4.67 -1.85
N GLU A 95 6.45 -5.60 -0.92
CA GLU A 95 5.96 -5.42 0.46
C GLU A 95 6.73 -4.31 1.17
N LEU A 96 8.07 -4.33 1.12
CA LEU A 96 8.91 -3.28 1.71
C LEU A 96 8.64 -1.90 1.11
N GLU A 97 8.43 -1.81 -0.20
CA GLU A 97 8.12 -0.53 -0.85
C GLU A 97 6.71 -0.04 -0.49
N THR A 98 5.75 -0.96 -0.38
CA THR A 98 4.39 -0.65 0.07
C THR A 98 4.41 -0.09 1.49
N ASP A 99 5.17 -0.72 2.40
CA ASP A 99 5.31 -0.28 3.79
C ASP A 99 5.97 1.10 3.91
N ARG A 100 6.97 1.39 3.05
CA ARG A 100 7.59 2.72 2.96
C ARG A 100 6.58 3.79 2.54
N ILE A 101 5.81 3.52 1.49
CA ILE A 101 4.79 4.45 0.98
C ILE A 101 3.71 4.69 2.05
N ILE A 102 3.23 3.62 2.70
CA ILE A 102 2.24 3.74 3.79
C ILE A 102 2.79 4.61 4.93
N SER A 103 4.03 4.35 5.36
CA SER A 103 4.67 5.11 6.44
C SER A 103 4.78 6.60 6.10
N GLN A 104 5.14 6.93 4.86
CA GLN A 104 5.20 8.32 4.39
C GLN A 104 3.82 8.99 4.40
N LEU A 105 2.80 8.31 3.86
CA LEU A 105 1.43 8.83 3.82
C LEU A 105 0.86 9.08 5.22
N LEU A 106 1.14 8.19 6.17
CA LEU A 106 0.72 8.36 7.57
C LEU A 106 1.39 9.57 8.22
N PHE A 107 2.68 9.79 7.95
CA PHE A 107 3.41 10.95 8.44
C PHE A 107 2.86 12.26 7.88
N GLU A 108 2.63 12.34 6.56
CA GLU A 108 2.05 13.53 5.91
C GLU A 108 0.63 13.81 6.43
N LYS A 109 -0.18 12.77 6.63
CA LYS A 109 -1.51 12.88 7.24
C LYS A 109 -1.44 13.46 8.66
N GLU A 110 -0.51 12.99 9.48
CA GLU A 110 -0.35 13.47 10.86
C GLU A 110 0.10 14.94 10.89
N GLN A 111 1.02 15.33 10.01
CA GLN A 111 1.41 16.74 9.86
C GLN A 111 0.23 17.62 9.45
N ALA A 112 -0.57 17.18 8.47
CA ALA A 112 -1.75 17.91 8.01
C ALA A 112 -2.80 18.05 9.13
N LEU A 113 -3.05 16.98 9.88
CA LEU A 113 -3.98 17.00 11.03
C LEU A 113 -3.51 17.96 12.12
N ASN A 114 -2.22 17.96 12.45
CA ASN A 114 -1.68 18.88 13.45
C ASN A 114 -1.74 20.34 12.97
N SER A 115 -1.45 20.61 11.71
CA SER A 115 -1.62 21.96 11.13
C SER A 115 -3.07 22.45 11.22
N LEU A 116 -4.05 21.59 10.87
CA LEU A 116 -5.46 21.92 10.97
C LEU A 116 -5.90 22.14 12.42
N ARG A 117 -5.42 21.31 13.36
CA ARG A 117 -5.70 21.47 14.79
C ARG A 117 -5.20 22.82 15.31
N THR A 118 -3.99 23.23 14.94
CA THR A 118 -3.44 24.54 15.33
C THR A 118 -4.28 25.68 14.77
N LYS A 119 -4.63 25.65 13.47
CA LYS A 119 -5.49 26.68 12.86
C LYS A 119 -6.86 26.79 13.54
N LEU A 120 -7.50 25.64 13.82
CA LEU A 120 -8.78 25.62 14.51
C LEU A 120 -8.69 26.21 15.92
N GLN A 121 -7.58 25.94 16.63
CA GLN A 121 -7.34 26.51 17.95
C GLN A 121 -7.13 28.03 17.88
N GLU A 122 -6.38 28.53 16.90
CA GLU A 122 -6.18 29.96 16.65
C GLU A 122 -7.51 30.67 16.33
N GLU A 123 -8.31 30.11 15.41
CA GLU A 123 -9.64 30.62 15.07
C GLU A 123 -10.59 30.64 16.28
N LYS A 124 -10.55 29.58 17.09
CA LYS A 124 -11.34 29.51 18.33
C LYS A 124 -10.92 30.59 19.32
N GLU A 125 -9.62 30.79 19.50
CA GLU A 125 -9.10 31.83 20.39
C GLU A 125 -9.44 33.22 19.87
N GLU A 126 -9.38 33.45 18.56
CA GLU A 126 -9.78 34.71 17.94
C GLU A 126 -11.28 34.97 18.10
N ALA A 127 -12.13 33.97 17.89
CA ALA A 127 -13.56 34.07 18.13
C ALA A 127 -13.88 34.36 19.60
N ILE A 128 -13.18 33.71 20.54
CA ILE A 128 -13.32 33.99 21.98
C ILE A 128 -12.87 35.42 22.30
N ARG A 129 -11.74 35.87 21.72
CA ARG A 129 -11.28 37.26 21.86
C ARG A 129 -12.34 38.24 21.35
N GLY A 130 -12.87 38.05 20.14
CA GLY A 130 -13.92 38.89 19.56
C GLY A 130 -15.22 38.90 20.35
N LEU A 131 -15.58 37.78 20.98
CA LEU A 131 -16.74 37.72 21.89
C LEU A 131 -16.51 38.56 23.15
N LYS A 132 -15.27 38.58 23.67
CA LYS A 132 -14.89 39.30 24.89
C LYS A 132 -14.55 40.76 24.66
N THR A 133 -14.10 41.19 23.48
CA THR A 133 -13.71 42.59 23.24
C THR A 133 -14.92 43.49 22.97
N CYS A 134 -14.87 44.72 23.47
CA CYS A 134 -15.90 45.74 23.24
C CYS A 134 -16.03 46.06 21.75
N THR A 135 -17.26 46.07 21.21
CA THR A 135 -17.50 46.32 19.77
C THR A 135 -17.39 47.80 19.37
N ILE A 136 -17.16 48.71 20.33
CA ILE A 136 -17.00 50.14 20.07
C ILE A 136 -15.51 50.49 19.98
N CYS A 137 -14.71 50.14 20.99
CA CYS A 137 -13.28 50.46 21.01
C CYS A 137 -12.38 49.34 20.50
N TYR A 138 -12.87 48.10 20.39
CA TYR A 138 -12.12 46.90 19.99
C TYR A 138 -10.87 46.60 20.85
N ASP A 139 -10.78 47.18 22.05
CA ASP A 139 -9.60 47.12 22.91
C ASP A 139 -9.92 46.43 24.24
N GLU A 140 -10.77 47.07 25.04
CA GLU A 140 -11.11 46.58 26.38
C GLU A 140 -12.09 45.38 26.34
N GLU A 141 -11.94 44.46 27.30
CA GLU A 141 -12.93 43.41 27.52
C GLU A 141 -14.30 44.01 27.88
N LYS A 142 -15.37 43.30 27.49
CA LYS A 142 -16.77 43.58 27.87
C LYS A 142 -16.91 43.34 29.37
N ASN A 143 -16.51 44.34 30.14
CA ASN A 143 -16.63 44.37 31.60
C ASN A 143 -18.06 44.71 32.04
N SER A 144 -19.00 44.49 31.12
CA SER A 144 -20.41 44.23 31.35
C SER A 144 -21.16 45.35 32.02
N THR A 145 -21.48 46.37 31.24
CA THR A 145 -22.69 47.14 31.49
C THR A 145 -23.81 46.61 30.58
N LEU A 146 -24.91 46.13 31.16
CA LEU A 146 -26.12 45.87 30.41
C LEU A 146 -26.88 47.18 30.21
N THR A 147 -26.99 47.61 28.96
CA THR A 147 -27.95 48.63 28.54
C THR A 147 -29.38 48.08 28.62
N ARG A 148 -30.40 48.94 28.62
CA ARG A 148 -31.82 48.53 28.66
C ARG A 148 -32.22 47.56 27.53
N CYS A 149 -31.49 47.59 26.42
CA CYS A 149 -31.67 46.72 25.26
C CYS A 149 -30.84 45.42 25.30
N GLY A 150 -30.00 45.21 26.33
CA GLY A 150 -29.21 43.99 26.51
C GLY A 150 -27.86 43.94 25.80
N HIS A 151 -27.45 44.99 25.08
CA HIS A 151 -26.11 45.06 24.48
C HIS A 151 -25.04 45.37 25.54
N THR A 152 -23.88 44.74 25.38
CA THR A 152 -22.74 44.80 26.32
C THR A 152 -21.53 45.47 25.68
N PHE A 153 -20.91 46.38 26.42
CA PHE A 153 -19.69 47.09 26.03
C PHE A 153 -18.72 47.18 27.21
N CYS A 154 -17.52 47.73 26.99
CA CYS A 154 -16.62 48.06 28.10
C CYS A 154 -17.15 49.26 28.90
N GLU A 155 -16.62 49.46 30.10
CA GLU A 155 -17.03 50.49 31.04
C GLU A 155 -16.89 51.90 30.42
N ASN A 156 -15.73 52.18 29.82
CA ASN A 156 -15.43 53.47 29.20
C ASN A 156 -16.41 53.81 28.06
N CYS A 157 -16.67 52.87 27.16
CA CYS A 157 -17.62 53.10 26.07
C CYS A 157 -19.06 53.23 26.59
N CYS A 158 -19.43 52.53 27.66
CA CYS A 158 -20.76 52.70 28.26
C CYS A 158 -20.94 54.07 28.90
N LEU A 159 -19.93 54.58 29.62
CA LEU A 159 -19.99 55.90 30.25
C LEU A 159 -20.15 57.01 29.21
N MET A 160 -19.51 56.88 28.04
CA MET A 160 -19.71 57.84 26.94
C MET A 160 -21.13 57.81 26.34
N MET A 161 -21.90 56.74 26.56
CA MET A 161 -23.28 56.59 26.08
C MET A 161 -24.33 56.81 27.18
N PHE A 162 -23.94 57.27 28.37
CA PHE A 162 -24.84 57.36 29.53
C PHE A 162 -26.08 58.24 29.29
N ASP A 163 -25.94 59.30 28.48
CA ASP A 163 -27.00 60.27 28.13
C ASP A 163 -27.40 60.20 26.64
N GLY A 164 -27.36 59.00 26.03
CA GLY A 164 -27.63 58.84 24.60
C GLY A 164 -28.28 57.52 24.21
N ASP A 165 -28.15 57.20 22.91
CA ASP A 165 -28.70 55.99 22.32
C ASP A 165 -27.66 54.85 22.27
N CYS A 166 -28.11 53.60 22.37
CA CYS A 166 -27.25 52.44 22.22
C CYS A 166 -26.58 52.38 20.83
N ALA A 167 -25.25 52.24 20.77
CA ALA A 167 -24.51 52.15 19.51
C ALA A 167 -24.93 50.98 18.59
N MET A 168 -25.54 49.92 19.13
CA MET A 168 -25.93 48.72 18.36
C MET A 168 -27.37 48.80 17.82
N CYS A 169 -28.32 49.29 18.62
CA CYS A 169 -29.75 49.26 18.26
C CYS A 169 -30.48 50.60 18.34
N ARG A 170 -29.76 51.66 18.74
CA ARG A 170 -30.28 53.03 18.89
C ARG A 170 -31.45 53.20 19.87
N ALA A 171 -31.64 52.25 20.78
CA ALA A 171 -32.58 52.42 21.90
C ALA A 171 -32.04 53.43 22.91
N ASP A 172 -32.91 54.27 23.48
CA ASP A 172 -32.58 55.21 24.55
C ASP A 172 -32.12 54.45 25.82
N VAL A 173 -30.91 54.76 26.28
CA VAL A 173 -30.28 54.14 27.46
C VAL A 173 -30.06 55.12 28.61
N THR A 174 -30.64 56.33 28.52
CA THR A 174 -30.48 57.41 29.49
C THR A 174 -30.72 56.95 30.93
N GLY A 175 -29.69 57.05 31.79
CA GLY A 175 -29.78 56.70 33.21
C GLY A 175 -29.77 55.19 33.55
N TRP A 176 -29.57 54.30 32.57
CA TRP A 176 -29.61 52.84 32.76
C TRP A 176 -28.29 52.17 32.36
N VAL A 177 -27.32 52.22 33.28
CA VAL A 177 -26.01 51.55 33.18
C VAL A 177 -25.84 50.64 34.40
N ARG A 178 -25.96 49.32 34.20
CA ARG A 178 -25.73 48.33 35.26
C ARG A 178 -24.38 47.64 35.10
N MET A 179 -23.38 48.09 35.85
CA MET A 179 -22.08 47.42 35.91
C MET A 179 -22.21 46.06 36.59
N LEU A 180 -21.85 44.98 35.89
CA LEU A 180 -21.61 43.68 36.51
C LEU A 180 -20.25 43.81 37.20
N SER A 181 -20.27 44.13 38.49
CA SER A 181 -19.09 44.00 39.34
C SER A 181 -18.51 42.60 39.15
N ARG A 182 -17.17 42.49 39.02
CA ARG A 182 -16.44 41.22 38.93
C ARG A 182 -16.90 40.29 40.06
N ILE A 183 -17.90 39.45 39.81
CA ILE A 183 -18.19 38.32 40.66
C ILE A 183 -17.00 37.40 40.43
N ARG A 184 -16.02 37.47 41.33
CA ARG A 184 -15.01 36.42 41.49
C ARG A 184 -15.78 35.15 41.87
N CYS A 185 -16.26 34.42 40.88
CA CYS A 185 -16.69 33.04 41.04
C CYS A 185 -15.43 32.20 41.29
N PHE A 186 -14.84 32.34 42.48
CA PHE A 186 -13.90 31.37 43.01
C PHE A 186 -14.68 30.09 43.28
N GLY A 187 -14.59 29.13 42.36
CA GLY A 187 -14.61 27.70 42.66
C GLY A 187 -15.95 27.01 42.95
N PHE A 188 -16.84 26.86 41.95
CA PHE A 188 -17.97 25.91 42.10
C PHE A 188 -18.39 25.13 40.84
N ILE A 189 -17.54 25.01 39.80
CA ILE A 189 -17.91 24.29 38.56
C ILE A 189 -17.13 22.98 38.34
N TYR A 190 -16.16 22.62 39.19
CA TYR A 190 -15.38 21.36 39.03
C TYR A 190 -15.93 20.14 39.80
N MET A 191 -17.22 20.09 40.16
CA MET A 191 -17.80 18.99 40.96
C MET A 191 -18.97 18.25 40.28
N LEU A 192 -19.12 18.34 38.96
CA LEU A 192 -20.24 17.66 38.27
C LEU A 192 -19.86 16.90 36.98
N VAL A 193 -18.60 16.45 36.84
CA VAL A 193 -18.17 15.58 35.73
C VAL A 193 -17.46 14.31 36.24
N CYS A 194 -17.88 13.75 37.38
CA CYS A 194 -17.39 12.46 37.89
C CYS A 194 -18.49 11.41 38.13
N LEU A 195 -19.73 11.64 37.69
CA LEU A 195 -20.80 10.66 37.78
C LEU A 195 -21.60 10.69 36.47
N LEU A 196 -21.12 9.96 35.48
CA LEU A 196 -21.88 9.23 34.46
C LEU A 196 -20.90 8.45 33.58
#